data_AF-A0A0H3ZTP0-F1
#
_entry.id   AF-A0A0H3ZTP0-F1
#
_cell.length_a   1.000
_cell.length_b   1.000
_cell.length_c   1.000
_cell.angle_alpha   90.00
_cell.angle_beta   90.00
_cell.angle_gamma   90.00
#
_symmetry.space_group_name_H-M   'P 1'
#
loop_
_entity.id
_entity.type
_entity.pdbx_description
1 polymer ?
#
loop_
_entity_poly.entity_id
_entity_poly.type
_entity_poly.pdbx_seq_one_letter_code
_entity_poly.pdbx_strand_id
1 'polypeptide(L)'
;MKRSYLFAASAVIAALSGCSSSASVDKKEGTYFELTNRHVIERDLSVFRSTTVIDTKSAYVPPVVAPHDYYEASVSVGEPYNTALKRWLKVEGYKNIAWSFNETNRALLSSASSKNLSFHGSLKQALVELSEHLHIPLNLIVDDKAKVAGLYDFNEDVRLTHVSGDSLRVVAKRIIQHYGLLWNDSDDSARSWLVNTNYQFSADYYLLTRYDDVITALETVLDGYPVYSSILESTGQVFIQEEL
;
A
#
# COMPACT_ATOMS: atom_id res chain seq x y z
N MET A 1 -18.72 37.44 56.65
CA MET A 1 -19.67 38.00 55.64
C MET A 1 -19.92 36.87 54.63
N LYS A 2 -21.10 36.26 54.40
CA LYS A 2 -22.52 36.71 54.44
C LYS A 2 -22.73 37.93 53.53
N ARG A 3 -23.59 37.94 52.50
CA ARG A 3 -24.69 37.07 51.99
C ARG A 3 -24.59 36.97 50.43
N SER A 4 -25.04 35.95 49.68
CA SER A 4 -26.36 35.27 49.58
C SER A 4 -27.45 36.15 48.94
N TYR A 5 -28.10 35.75 47.84
CA TYR A 5 -29.52 35.28 47.74
C TYR A 5 -30.09 35.67 46.32
N LEU A 6 -31.16 35.15 45.70
CA LEU A 6 -32.00 33.92 45.85
C LEU A 6 -32.99 33.72 44.65
N PHE A 7 -33.43 32.46 44.43
CA PHE A 7 -34.71 32.00 43.82
C PHE A 7 -35.04 32.27 42.31
N ALA A 8 -35.92 31.51 41.64
CA ALA A 8 -36.87 30.42 42.02
C ALA A 8 -36.80 29.27 40.95
N ALA A 9 -36.97 27.95 41.17
CA ALA A 9 -37.72 27.10 42.12
C ALA A 9 -39.05 26.51 41.56
N SER A 10 -39.11 25.17 41.43
CA SER A 10 -40.27 24.22 41.41
C SER A 10 -39.83 22.96 40.65
N ALA A 11 -39.59 21.75 41.18
CA ALA A 11 -40.06 21.00 42.35
C ALA A 11 -41.46 20.34 42.21
N VAL A 12 -41.48 19.04 41.87
CA VAL A 12 -42.44 18.03 42.38
C VAL A 12 -41.69 16.70 42.51
N ILE A 13 -41.96 15.97 43.61
CA ILE A 13 -41.43 14.64 43.93
C ILE A 13 -42.59 13.64 43.89
N ALA A 14 -42.40 12.45 43.34
CA ALA A 14 -43.19 11.27 43.68
C ALA A 14 -42.38 9.99 43.46
N ALA A 15 -41.98 9.34 44.56
CA ALA A 15 -41.65 7.92 44.54
C ALA A 15 -42.92 7.12 44.85
N LEU A 16 -42.99 5.85 44.43
CA LEU A 16 -43.49 4.73 45.24
C LEU A 16 -43.37 3.38 44.49
N SER A 17 -43.31 2.32 45.29
CA SER A 17 -43.03 0.92 44.90
C SER A 17 -44.29 0.12 44.53
N GLY A 18 -44.11 -1.03 43.87
CA GLY A 18 -45.14 -2.08 43.74
C GLY A 18 -45.23 -2.66 42.32
N CYS A 19 -44.64 -3.83 42.04
CA CYS A 19 -45.16 -5.18 42.31
C CYS A 19 -46.16 -5.72 41.26
N SER A 20 -45.67 -6.69 40.48
CA SER A 20 -46.39 -7.89 40.04
C SER A 20 -47.78 -7.75 39.40
N SER A 21 -47.84 -7.87 38.07
CA SER A 21 -48.94 -8.59 37.42
C SER A 21 -48.38 -9.65 36.46
N SER A 22 -48.64 -10.92 36.78
CA SER A 22 -48.36 -12.05 35.92
C SER A 22 -49.27 -12.00 34.69
N ALA A 23 -48.72 -11.74 33.51
CA ALA A 23 -49.43 -11.93 32.25
C ALA A 23 -49.50 -13.44 31.93
N SER A 24 -50.55 -14.08 32.42
CA SER A 24 -50.90 -15.46 32.08
C SER A 24 -51.08 -15.60 30.56
N VAL A 25 -50.40 -16.60 29.99
CA VAL A 25 -50.66 -17.04 28.61
C VAL A 25 -52.07 -17.62 28.53
N ASP A 26 -52.99 -16.96 27.82
CA ASP A 26 -53.96 -17.70 27.01
C ASP A 26 -54.63 -16.90 25.89
N LYS A 27 -54.76 -17.59 24.75
CA LYS A 27 -55.72 -17.44 23.62
C LYS A 27 -55.94 -16.10 22.91
N LYS A 28 -55.62 -16.17 21.61
CA LYS A 28 -56.38 -15.63 20.48
C LYS A 28 -56.54 -14.11 20.41
N GLU A 29 -55.54 -13.45 19.83
CA GLU A 29 -55.68 -12.71 18.57
C GLU A 29 -54.29 -12.36 18.01
N GLY A 30 -54.19 -11.94 16.75
CA GLY A 30 -52.92 -11.83 16.04
C GLY A 30 -51.98 -10.78 16.64
N THR A 31 -50.71 -11.12 16.84
CA THR A 31 -49.68 -10.17 17.29
C THR A 31 -49.47 -9.07 16.25
N TYR A 32 -49.85 -7.84 16.60
CA TYR A 32 -49.56 -6.65 15.81
C TYR A 32 -48.05 -6.37 15.85
N PHE A 33 -47.38 -6.46 14.69
CA PHE A 33 -45.98 -6.08 14.53
C PHE A 33 -45.90 -4.65 13.99
N GLU A 34 -45.62 -3.70 14.88
CA GLU A 34 -45.40 -2.30 14.50
C GLU A 34 -44.01 -2.16 13.84
N LEU A 35 -43.99 -2.21 12.50
CA LEU A 35 -42.76 -2.12 11.72
C LEU A 35 -42.29 -0.67 11.60
N THR A 36 -41.47 -0.21 12.56
CA THR A 36 -40.87 1.14 12.51
C THR A 36 -40.00 1.29 11.26
N ASN A 37 -40.50 2.06 10.28
CA ASN A 37 -39.83 2.47 9.04
C ASN A 37 -39.35 1.33 8.10
N ARG A 38 -40.28 0.75 7.33
CA ARG A 38 -39.97 0.19 5.99
C ARG A 38 -40.41 1.14 4.89
N HIS A 39 -39.57 1.31 3.88
CA HIS A 39 -39.93 1.98 2.62
C HIS A 39 -40.92 1.11 1.83
N VAL A 40 -42.22 1.24 2.12
CA VAL A 40 -43.28 0.58 1.35
C VAL A 40 -43.54 1.40 0.10
N ILE A 41 -43.13 0.88 -1.06
CA ILE A 41 -43.50 1.45 -2.36
C ILE A 41 -44.84 0.83 -2.76
N GLU A 42 -45.93 1.53 -2.47
CA GLU A 42 -47.24 1.17 -3.00
C GLU A 42 -47.24 1.38 -4.52
N ARG A 43 -47.26 0.27 -5.27
CA ARG A 43 -47.52 0.33 -6.72
C ARG A 43 -49.02 0.24 -6.95
N ASP A 44 -49.61 1.36 -7.35
CA ASP A 44 -50.95 1.38 -7.91
C ASP A 44 -51.02 0.46 -9.15
N LEU A 45 -51.83 -0.59 -9.05
CA LEU A 45 -52.04 -1.59 -10.10
C LEU A 45 -53.19 -1.23 -11.05
N SER A 46 -53.93 -0.14 -10.80
CA SER A 46 -55.03 0.30 -11.66
C SER A 46 -54.55 0.96 -12.96
N VAL A 47 -53.32 1.49 -12.96
CA VAL A 47 -52.69 2.09 -14.15
C VAL A 47 -51.97 1.00 -14.96
N PHE A 48 -52.71 0.39 -15.89
CA PHE A 48 -52.15 -0.52 -16.91
C PHE A 48 -51.17 0.21 -17.84
N ARG A 49 -49.91 0.32 -17.43
CA ARG A 49 -48.81 0.65 -18.35
C ARG A 49 -48.52 -0.58 -19.21
N SER A 50 -48.39 -0.39 -20.52
CA SER A 50 -48.07 -1.47 -21.46
C SER A 50 -46.74 -2.13 -21.09
N THR A 51 -46.80 -3.32 -20.50
CA THR A 51 -45.60 -4.10 -20.18
C THR A 51 -45.08 -4.74 -21.47
N THR A 52 -43.96 -4.23 -21.98
CA THR A 52 -43.23 -4.87 -23.08
C THR A 52 -42.66 -6.21 -22.61
N VAL A 53 -43.32 -7.30 -22.98
CA VAL A 53 -42.80 -8.66 -22.78
C VAL A 53 -41.69 -8.86 -23.80
N ILE A 54 -40.44 -8.84 -23.33
CA ILE A 54 -39.28 -9.18 -24.15
C ILE A 54 -39.27 -10.70 -24.33
N ASP A 55 -39.38 -11.17 -25.58
CA ASP A 55 -39.28 -12.59 -25.89
C ASP A 55 -37.84 -13.08 -25.67
N THR A 56 -37.63 -13.89 -24.63
CA THR A 56 -36.32 -14.42 -24.26
C THR A 56 -35.83 -15.54 -25.18
N LYS A 57 -36.64 -16.02 -26.13
CA LYS A 57 -36.21 -17.04 -27.11
C LYS A 57 -35.14 -16.56 -28.10
N SER A 58 -34.95 -15.25 -28.22
CA SER A 58 -33.88 -14.65 -29.01
C SER A 58 -33.04 -13.67 -28.18
N ALA A 59 -32.82 -14.00 -26.90
CA ALA A 59 -31.74 -13.38 -26.14
C ALA A 59 -30.41 -13.75 -26.83
N TYR A 60 -29.67 -12.74 -27.31
CA TYR A 60 -28.27 -12.90 -27.67
C TYR A 60 -27.54 -13.38 -26.42
N VAL A 61 -27.20 -14.68 -26.38
CA VAL A 61 -26.27 -15.20 -25.41
C VAL A 61 -24.93 -14.58 -25.79
N PRO A 62 -24.37 -13.64 -24.99
CA PRO A 62 -23.01 -13.20 -25.25
C PRO A 62 -22.13 -14.44 -25.24
N PRO A 63 -21.17 -14.58 -26.16
CA PRO A 63 -20.23 -15.69 -26.11
C PRO A 63 -19.67 -15.72 -24.69
N VAL A 64 -19.64 -16.91 -24.08
CA VAL A 64 -18.98 -17.10 -22.78
C VAL A 64 -17.53 -16.67 -23.00
N VAL A 65 -17.22 -15.45 -22.56
CA VAL A 65 -15.85 -14.95 -22.54
C VAL A 65 -15.11 -15.93 -21.65
N ALA A 66 -14.12 -16.61 -22.22
CA ALA A 66 -13.29 -17.52 -21.46
C ALA A 66 -12.78 -16.78 -20.21
N PRO A 67 -12.80 -17.40 -19.02
CA PRO A 67 -12.29 -16.75 -17.82
C PRO A 67 -10.88 -16.23 -18.12
N HIS A 68 -10.62 -14.99 -17.71
CA HIS A 68 -9.40 -14.26 -18.05
C HIS A 68 -8.14 -15.11 -17.91
N ASP A 69 -7.26 -14.95 -18.91
CA ASP A 69 -5.90 -15.48 -19.04
C ASP A 69 -5.37 -16.27 -17.84
N TYR A 70 -5.24 -17.59 -18.02
CA TYR A 70 -4.59 -18.47 -17.06
C TYR A 70 -3.12 -18.08 -16.90
N TYR A 71 -2.82 -17.26 -15.90
CA TYR A 71 -1.47 -16.88 -15.56
C TYR A 71 -0.73 -18.10 -14.98
N GLU A 72 0.28 -18.57 -15.69
CA GLU A 72 1.19 -19.63 -15.26
C GLU A 72 2.58 -19.03 -15.00
N ALA A 73 3.01 -19.07 -13.74
CA ALA A 73 4.33 -18.65 -13.30
C ALA A 73 5.14 -19.89 -12.92
N SER A 74 6.26 -20.11 -13.62
CA SER A 74 7.12 -21.27 -13.40
C SER A 74 8.55 -20.87 -13.02
N VAL A 75 9.21 -21.72 -12.24
CA VAL A 75 10.66 -21.69 -11.96
C VAL A 75 11.25 -23.01 -12.45
N SER A 76 12.26 -22.94 -13.29
CA SER A 76 12.91 -24.12 -13.87
C SER A 76 13.93 -24.72 -12.89
N VAL A 77 14.19 -26.03 -12.96
CA VAL A 77 15.35 -26.63 -12.28
C VAL A 77 16.63 -25.89 -12.70
N GLY A 78 17.42 -25.45 -11.72
CA GLY A 78 18.65 -24.69 -11.95
C GLY A 78 18.46 -23.19 -12.19
N GLU A 79 17.22 -22.70 -12.33
CA GLU A 79 16.94 -21.26 -12.47
C GLU A 79 16.98 -20.58 -11.09
N PRO A 80 17.72 -19.46 -10.93
CA PRO A 80 17.63 -18.63 -9.73
C PRO A 80 16.27 -17.97 -9.57
N TYR A 81 15.72 -17.94 -8.36
CA TYR A 81 14.38 -17.39 -8.10
C TYR A 81 14.27 -15.91 -8.51
N ASN A 82 15.31 -15.11 -8.30
CA ASN A 82 15.39 -13.71 -8.75
C ASN A 82 15.25 -13.55 -10.28
N THR A 83 15.66 -14.56 -11.05
CA THR A 83 15.63 -14.57 -12.51
C THR A 83 14.23 -14.94 -13.01
N ALA A 84 13.59 -15.93 -12.38
CA ALA A 84 12.19 -16.24 -12.62
C ALA A 84 11.28 -15.05 -12.28
N LEU A 85 11.44 -14.45 -11.10
CA LEU A 85 10.70 -13.24 -10.68
C LEU A 85 10.89 -12.06 -11.65
N LYS A 86 12.14 -11.81 -12.08
CA LYS A 86 12.45 -10.79 -13.10
C LYS A 86 11.78 -11.07 -14.45
N ARG A 87 11.64 -12.34 -14.84
CA ARG A 87 10.91 -12.77 -16.04
C ARG A 87 9.41 -12.58 -15.88
N TRP A 88 8.83 -13.00 -14.75
CA TRP A 88 7.40 -12.87 -14.44
C TRP A 88 6.94 -11.39 -14.50
N LEU A 89 7.65 -10.49 -13.81
CA LEU A 89 7.34 -9.07 -13.81
C LEU A 89 7.49 -8.42 -15.19
N LYS A 90 8.42 -8.90 -16.02
CA LYS A 90 8.57 -8.43 -17.40
C LYS A 90 7.43 -8.87 -18.32
N VAL A 91 6.86 -10.05 -18.10
CA VAL A 91 5.67 -10.54 -18.84
C VAL A 91 4.46 -9.66 -18.52
N GLU A 92 4.30 -9.25 -17.26
CA GLU A 92 3.29 -8.26 -16.81
C GLU A 92 3.56 -6.82 -17.32
N GLY A 93 4.65 -6.60 -18.06
CA GLY A 93 4.97 -5.31 -18.68
C GLY A 93 5.78 -4.34 -17.81
N TYR A 94 6.24 -4.73 -16.63
CA TYR A 94 7.16 -3.92 -15.81
C TYR A 94 8.58 -4.00 -16.39
N LYS A 95 9.10 -2.84 -16.81
CA LYS A 95 10.40 -2.74 -17.49
C LYS A 95 11.57 -2.65 -16.51
N ASN A 96 11.37 -1.85 -15.46
CA ASN A 96 12.33 -1.69 -14.36
C ASN A 96 11.83 -2.42 -13.11
N ILE A 97 12.75 -2.99 -12.34
CA ILE A 97 12.43 -3.73 -11.13
C ILE A 97 13.43 -3.33 -10.04
N ALA A 98 12.93 -2.70 -8.97
CA ALA A 98 13.68 -2.38 -7.78
C ALA A 98 13.63 -3.53 -6.77
N TRP A 99 14.71 -3.75 -6.00
CA TRP A 99 14.86 -4.88 -5.09
C TRP A 99 15.35 -4.38 -3.73
N SER A 100 14.61 -4.67 -2.67
CA SER A 100 14.96 -4.27 -1.30
C SER A 100 14.82 -5.47 -0.35
N PHE A 101 15.89 -6.26 -0.27
CA PHE A 101 15.97 -7.49 0.51
C PHE A 101 17.18 -7.46 1.44
N ASN A 102 17.04 -8.01 2.64
CA ASN A 102 18.19 -8.29 3.50
C ASN A 102 19.15 -9.32 2.85
N GLU A 103 20.38 -9.40 3.35
CA GLU A 103 21.43 -10.23 2.75
C GLU A 103 21.04 -11.72 2.67
N THR A 104 20.45 -12.27 3.73
CA THR A 104 19.99 -13.68 3.80
C THR A 104 18.93 -13.99 2.73
N ASN A 105 17.91 -13.15 2.64
CA ASN A 105 16.80 -13.34 1.69
C ASN A 105 17.27 -13.10 0.25
N ARG A 106 18.18 -12.14 0.04
CA ARG A 106 18.82 -11.87 -1.26
C ARG A 106 19.68 -13.04 -1.72
N ALA A 107 20.42 -13.68 -0.81
CA ALA A 107 21.18 -14.90 -1.09
C ALA A 107 20.24 -16.07 -1.45
N LEU A 108 19.13 -16.25 -0.71
CA LEU A 108 18.13 -17.28 -1.01
C LEU A 108 17.48 -17.06 -2.38
N LEU A 109 17.07 -15.83 -2.71
CA LEU A 109 16.53 -15.49 -4.04
C LEU A 109 17.55 -15.66 -5.17
N SER A 110 18.84 -15.58 -4.86
CA SER A 110 19.93 -15.82 -5.82
C SER A 110 20.31 -17.31 -5.93
N SER A 111 19.79 -18.17 -5.04
CA SER A 111 19.98 -19.62 -5.13
C SER A 111 19.10 -20.22 -6.23
N ALA A 112 19.59 -21.30 -6.83
CA ALA A 112 18.90 -22.02 -7.91
C ALA A 112 17.83 -22.97 -7.38
N SER A 113 16.70 -23.09 -8.07
CA SER A 113 15.69 -24.07 -7.68
C SER A 113 16.14 -25.50 -7.92
N SER A 114 15.88 -26.38 -6.94
CA SER A 114 16.20 -27.81 -7.01
C SER A 114 15.16 -28.64 -7.78
N LYS A 115 14.00 -28.05 -8.10
CA LYS A 115 12.84 -28.70 -8.72
C LYS A 115 12.18 -27.74 -9.70
N ASN A 116 11.39 -28.26 -10.64
CA ASN A 116 10.47 -27.40 -11.39
C ASN A 116 9.32 -27.01 -10.44
N LEU A 117 9.04 -25.72 -10.35
CA LEU A 117 7.88 -25.17 -9.66
C LEU A 117 6.94 -24.57 -10.72
N SER A 118 5.64 -24.79 -10.58
CA SER A 118 4.62 -24.06 -11.35
C SER A 118 3.51 -23.60 -10.41
N PHE A 119 3.13 -22.34 -10.58
CA PHE A 119 2.18 -21.58 -9.77
C PHE A 119 1.13 -21.01 -10.71
N HIS A 120 -0.13 -20.96 -10.26
CA HIS A 120 -1.27 -20.70 -11.16
C HIS A 120 -2.19 -19.61 -10.61
N GLY A 121 -2.80 -18.83 -11.50
CA GLY A 121 -3.90 -17.91 -11.18
C GLY A 121 -3.58 -16.45 -11.47
N SER A 122 -2.67 -15.85 -10.70
CA SER A 122 -2.23 -14.46 -10.89
C SER A 122 -0.81 -14.24 -10.36
N LEU A 123 -0.12 -13.18 -10.83
CA LEU A 123 1.21 -12.81 -10.31
C LEU A 123 1.21 -12.74 -8.77
N LYS A 124 0.20 -12.10 -8.16
CA LYS A 124 0.15 -11.96 -6.70
C LYS A 124 0.03 -13.31 -5.98
N GLN A 125 -0.71 -14.27 -6.54
CA GLN A 125 -0.80 -15.63 -5.99
C GLN A 125 0.52 -16.38 -6.14
N ALA A 126 1.15 -16.32 -7.32
CA ALA A 126 2.46 -16.93 -7.55
C ALA A 126 3.56 -16.37 -6.63
N LEU A 127 3.51 -15.07 -6.31
CA LEU A 127 4.41 -14.45 -5.33
C LEU A 127 4.16 -14.96 -3.91
N VAL A 128 2.89 -15.16 -3.50
CA VAL A 128 2.55 -15.73 -2.19
C VAL A 128 2.98 -17.21 -2.10
N GLU A 129 2.68 -18.02 -3.12
CA GLU A 129 3.09 -19.43 -3.15
C GLU A 129 4.61 -19.60 -3.16
N LEU A 130 5.35 -18.71 -3.84
CA LEU A 130 6.81 -18.68 -3.78
C LEU A 130 7.34 -18.17 -2.42
N SER A 131 6.68 -17.18 -1.81
CA SER A 131 6.99 -16.68 -0.46
C SER A 131 6.87 -17.80 0.58
N GLU A 132 5.79 -18.58 0.52
CA GLU A 132 5.58 -19.77 1.37
C GLU A 132 6.61 -20.87 1.08
N HIS A 133 6.93 -21.14 -0.19
CA HIS A 133 7.94 -22.12 -0.56
C HIS A 133 9.33 -21.77 0.01
N LEU A 134 9.74 -20.51 -0.12
CA LEU A 134 11.04 -20.01 0.33
C LEU A 134 11.10 -19.66 1.82
N HIS A 135 9.94 -19.57 2.49
CA HIS A 135 9.81 -19.13 3.88
C HIS A 135 10.38 -17.71 4.12
N ILE A 136 10.26 -16.82 3.12
CA ILE A 136 10.65 -15.41 3.20
C ILE A 136 9.49 -14.50 2.77
N PRO A 137 9.32 -13.30 3.34
CA PRO A 137 8.34 -12.34 2.83
C PRO A 137 8.70 -11.90 1.41
N LEU A 138 7.71 -11.85 0.52
CA LEU A 138 7.88 -11.46 -0.87
C LEU A 138 6.79 -10.45 -1.28
N ASN A 139 6.96 -9.22 -0.80
CA ASN A 139 6.01 -8.13 -0.98
C ASN A 139 6.25 -7.44 -2.34
N LEU A 140 5.16 -6.93 -2.94
CA LEU A 140 5.16 -6.26 -4.26
C LEU A 140 4.52 -4.88 -4.15
N ILE A 141 5.22 -3.86 -4.67
CA ILE A 141 4.68 -2.55 -5.03
C ILE A 141 4.84 -2.33 -6.54
N VAL A 142 3.93 -1.57 -7.16
CA VAL A 142 3.96 -1.26 -8.59
C VAL A 142 3.65 0.21 -8.86
N ASP A 143 4.29 0.78 -9.88
CA ASP A 143 3.86 2.01 -10.54
C ASP A 143 3.50 1.67 -12.00
N ASP A 144 2.20 1.63 -12.26
CA ASP A 144 1.64 1.35 -13.58
C ASP A 144 1.91 2.41 -14.65
N LYS A 145 2.20 3.64 -14.26
CA LYS A 145 2.48 4.75 -15.18
C LYS A 145 3.94 4.72 -15.60
N ALA A 146 4.84 4.54 -14.63
CA ALA A 146 6.28 4.40 -14.87
C ALA A 146 6.67 3.00 -15.41
N LYS A 147 5.75 2.02 -15.31
CA LYS A 147 5.98 0.60 -15.61
C LYS A 147 7.15 0.01 -14.84
N VAL A 148 7.09 0.20 -13.52
CA VAL A 148 8.09 -0.27 -12.56
C VAL A 148 7.44 -1.13 -11.49
N ALA A 149 8.13 -2.20 -11.10
CA ALA A 149 7.80 -3.00 -9.94
C ALA A 149 8.88 -2.88 -8.86
N GLY A 150 8.50 -3.06 -7.60
CA GLY A 150 9.40 -3.14 -6.45
C GLY A 150 9.12 -4.41 -5.66
N LEU A 151 10.16 -5.22 -5.41
CA LEU A 151 10.08 -6.43 -4.60
C LEU A 151 10.87 -6.23 -3.29
N TYR A 152 10.28 -6.62 -2.15
CA TYR A 152 10.85 -6.39 -0.83
C TYR A 152 10.42 -7.42 0.23
N ASP A 153 11.12 -7.47 1.37
CA ASP A 153 10.94 -8.49 2.42
C ASP A 153 10.55 -7.96 3.82
N PHE A 154 10.15 -6.69 3.92
CA PHE A 154 9.74 -6.05 5.16
C PHE A 154 8.29 -5.56 5.12
N ASN A 155 7.70 -5.30 6.30
CA ASN A 155 6.26 -5.07 6.46
C ASN A 155 5.86 -3.60 6.61
N GLU A 156 6.84 -2.69 6.69
CA GLU A 156 6.58 -1.25 6.74
C GLU A 156 6.11 -0.70 5.38
N ASP A 157 5.52 0.50 5.38
CA ASP A 157 5.26 1.23 4.16
C ASP A 157 6.56 1.47 3.38
N VAL A 158 6.45 1.42 2.05
CA VAL A 158 7.58 1.51 1.11
C VAL A 158 7.55 2.79 0.29
N ARG A 159 8.74 3.22 -0.14
CA ARG A 159 8.91 4.30 -1.11
C ARG A 159 9.72 3.81 -2.30
N LEU A 160 9.10 3.86 -3.48
CA LEU A 160 9.75 3.63 -4.76
C LEU A 160 10.19 5.00 -5.32
N THR A 161 11.50 5.21 -5.49
CA THR A 161 12.08 6.49 -5.91
C THR A 161 12.82 6.33 -7.24
N HIS A 162 12.54 7.20 -8.22
CA HIS A 162 13.34 7.27 -9.44
C HIS A 162 14.61 8.10 -9.19
N VAL A 163 15.76 7.47 -9.36
CA VAL A 163 17.08 8.09 -9.16
C VAL A 163 17.64 8.47 -10.52
N SER A 164 17.72 9.77 -10.79
CA SER A 164 18.24 10.33 -12.05
C SER A 164 18.76 11.75 -11.87
N GLY A 165 19.78 12.13 -12.66
CA GLY A 165 20.38 13.46 -12.72
C GLY A 165 21.84 13.42 -13.19
N ASP A 166 22.37 14.57 -13.64
CA ASP A 166 23.69 14.63 -14.29
C ASP A 166 24.88 14.69 -13.30
N SER A 167 24.61 14.92 -12.01
CA SER A 167 25.64 15.01 -10.96
C SER A 167 25.14 14.58 -9.60
N LEU A 168 26.06 14.07 -8.77
CA LEU A 168 25.76 13.51 -7.45
C LEU A 168 25.12 14.55 -6.52
N ARG A 169 25.55 15.83 -6.58
CA ARG A 169 24.93 16.94 -5.84
C ARG A 169 23.44 17.09 -6.17
N VAL A 170 23.07 17.01 -7.46
CA VAL A 170 21.68 17.13 -7.91
C VAL A 170 20.85 15.93 -7.48
N VAL A 171 21.40 14.73 -7.55
CA VAL A 171 20.70 13.50 -7.14
C VAL A 171 20.51 13.47 -5.62
N ALA A 172 21.56 13.70 -4.83
CA ALA A 172 21.48 13.77 -3.37
C ALA A 172 20.44 14.81 -2.92
N LYS A 173 20.46 16.03 -3.48
CA LYS A 173 19.44 17.06 -3.23
C LYS A 173 18.03 16.55 -3.50
N ARG A 174 17.79 15.93 -4.66
CA ARG A 174 16.45 15.41 -5.04
C ARG A 174 15.98 14.34 -4.06
N ILE A 175 16.85 13.43 -3.65
CA ILE A 175 16.56 12.42 -2.63
C ILE A 175 16.18 13.09 -1.32
N ILE A 176 17.04 13.95 -0.77
CA ILE A 176 16.84 14.65 0.51
C ILE A 176 15.49 15.38 0.53
N GLN A 177 15.18 16.14 -0.53
CA GLN A 177 13.90 16.83 -0.67
C GLN A 177 12.70 15.88 -0.85
N HIS A 178 12.86 14.73 -1.50
CA HIS A 178 11.80 13.73 -1.67
C HIS A 178 11.38 13.07 -0.35
N TYR A 179 12.32 12.91 0.59
CA TYR A 179 12.06 12.44 1.96
C TYR A 179 11.67 13.58 2.92
N GLY A 180 11.45 14.81 2.41
CA GLY A 180 11.01 15.95 3.22
C GLY A 180 12.09 16.60 4.08
N LEU A 181 13.36 16.24 3.90
CA LEU A 181 14.50 16.83 4.61
C LEU A 181 15.00 18.12 3.96
N LEU A 182 15.75 18.91 4.73
CA LEU A 182 16.24 20.21 4.31
C LEU A 182 17.58 20.10 3.57
N TRP A 183 17.62 20.72 2.40
CA TRP A 183 18.82 20.96 1.62
C TRP A 183 19.07 22.45 1.51
N ASN A 184 20.25 22.92 1.93
CA ASN A 184 20.68 24.30 1.78
C ASN A 184 21.64 24.44 0.57
N ASP A 185 21.24 25.25 -0.41
CA ASP A 185 22.01 25.56 -1.62
C ASP A 185 22.86 26.84 -1.53
N SER A 186 22.93 27.49 -0.37
CA SER A 186 23.80 28.62 -0.12
C SER A 186 25.28 28.31 -0.44
N ASP A 187 26.09 29.35 -0.64
CA ASP A 187 27.55 29.25 -0.69
C ASP A 187 28.21 29.48 0.69
N ASP A 188 27.40 29.70 1.73
CA ASP A 188 27.87 29.96 3.10
C ASP A 188 28.34 28.68 3.82
N SER A 189 28.65 28.81 5.11
CA SER A 189 29.07 27.70 5.98
C SER A 189 27.95 26.74 6.36
N ALA A 190 26.69 27.10 6.12
CA ALA A 190 25.51 26.30 6.42
C ALA A 190 25.01 25.52 5.19
N ARG A 191 25.77 25.49 4.09
CA ARG A 191 25.41 24.76 2.87
C ARG A 191 25.41 23.25 3.07
N SER A 192 24.53 22.54 2.36
CA SER A 192 24.43 21.07 2.43
C SER A 192 25.51 20.32 1.66
N TRP A 193 26.20 20.97 0.70
CA TRP A 193 27.29 20.37 -0.06
C TRP A 193 28.64 20.91 0.42
N LEU A 194 29.32 20.15 1.28
CA LEU A 194 30.61 20.54 1.86
C LEU A 194 31.82 19.97 1.07
N VAL A 195 31.55 19.10 0.11
CA VAL A 195 32.49 18.48 -0.85
C VAL A 195 32.95 19.50 -1.89
N ASN A 196 34.24 19.52 -2.24
CA ASN A 196 34.77 20.46 -3.24
C ASN A 196 34.49 20.02 -4.68
N THR A 197 34.45 18.71 -4.91
CA THR A 197 34.17 18.08 -6.20
C THR A 197 32.66 17.97 -6.43
N ASN A 198 32.18 18.23 -7.65
CA ASN A 198 30.84 17.80 -8.07
C ASN A 198 30.97 16.55 -8.95
N TYR A 199 30.77 15.38 -8.36
CA TYR A 199 30.91 14.11 -9.07
C TYR A 199 29.84 13.96 -10.16
N GLN A 200 30.26 13.47 -11.33
CA GLN A 200 29.32 13.13 -12.40
C GLN A 200 28.45 11.93 -11.97
N PHE A 201 27.17 12.01 -12.30
CA PHE A 201 26.21 10.91 -12.14
C PHE A 201 25.59 10.62 -13.50
N SER A 202 25.45 9.34 -13.83
CA SER A 202 24.95 8.90 -15.14
C SER A 202 24.04 7.67 -15.05
N ALA A 203 23.79 7.19 -13.83
CA ALA A 203 22.89 6.08 -13.60
C ALA A 203 21.42 6.57 -13.66
N ASP A 204 20.57 5.76 -14.25
CA ASP A 204 19.11 5.90 -14.20
C ASP A 204 18.56 4.58 -13.64
N TYR A 205 18.01 4.62 -12.43
CA TYR A 205 17.49 3.44 -11.77
C TYR A 205 16.36 3.76 -10.79
N TYR A 206 15.69 2.71 -10.30
CA TYR A 206 14.66 2.82 -9.29
C TYR A 206 15.15 2.21 -7.99
N LEU A 207 15.06 2.98 -6.92
CA LEU A 207 15.42 2.62 -5.56
C LEU A 207 14.14 2.28 -4.77
N LEU A 208 14.20 1.25 -3.93
CA LEU A 208 13.12 0.84 -3.05
C LEU A 208 13.63 0.75 -1.61
N THR A 209 12.97 1.48 -0.71
CA THR A 209 13.30 1.61 0.71
C THR A 209 12.02 1.63 1.55
N ARG A 210 12.15 1.60 2.88
CA ARG A 210 11.04 1.98 3.77
C ARG A 210 10.71 3.46 3.60
N TYR A 211 9.48 3.83 3.91
CA TYR A 211 8.90 5.15 3.58
C TYR A 211 9.74 6.35 4.05
N ASP A 212 10.33 6.27 5.24
CA ASP A 212 11.14 7.34 5.87
C ASP A 212 12.65 7.01 5.95
N ASP A 213 13.10 5.92 5.33
CA ASP A 213 14.49 5.43 5.41
C ASP A 213 15.39 6.14 4.38
N VAL A 214 15.59 7.43 4.63
CA VAL A 214 16.47 8.33 3.86
C VAL A 214 17.95 7.98 4.02
N ILE A 215 18.33 7.33 5.11
CA ILE A 215 19.71 6.89 5.38
C ILE A 215 20.09 5.81 4.37
N THR A 216 19.36 4.70 4.30
CA THR A 216 19.60 3.65 3.30
C THR A 216 19.54 4.20 1.87
N ALA A 217 18.67 5.19 1.62
CA ALA A 217 18.56 5.83 0.32
C ALA A 217 19.80 6.65 -0.06
N LEU A 218 20.37 7.40 0.88
CA LEU A 218 21.59 8.16 0.67
C LEU A 218 22.81 7.24 0.59
N GLU A 219 22.93 6.25 1.48
CA GLU A 219 23.99 5.23 1.41
C GLU A 219 24.02 4.57 0.02
N THR A 220 22.86 4.14 -0.51
CA THR A 220 22.78 3.50 -1.84
C THR A 220 23.14 4.46 -2.99
N VAL A 221 22.87 5.76 -2.84
CA VAL A 221 23.13 6.78 -3.89
C VAL A 221 24.57 7.28 -3.87
N LEU A 222 25.19 7.33 -2.69
CA LEU A 222 26.56 7.78 -2.48
C LEU A 222 27.57 6.61 -2.57
N ASP A 223 27.13 5.36 -2.58
CA ASP A 223 27.99 4.18 -2.76
C ASP A 223 28.91 4.31 -3.99
N GLY A 224 30.17 3.92 -3.81
CA GLY A 224 31.24 4.08 -4.79
C GLY A 224 31.81 5.50 -4.97
N TYR A 225 31.28 6.51 -4.26
CA TYR A 225 31.86 7.85 -4.19
C TYR A 225 32.51 8.08 -2.81
N PRO A 226 33.62 8.85 -2.70
CA PRO A 226 34.34 9.07 -1.44
C PRO A 226 33.64 10.15 -0.58
N VAL A 227 32.33 10.02 -0.40
CA VAL A 227 31.49 10.98 0.30
C VAL A 227 30.42 10.26 1.12
N TYR A 228 30.10 10.82 2.28
CA TYR A 228 29.05 10.32 3.17
C TYR A 228 28.03 11.41 3.49
N SER A 229 26.85 11.01 3.97
CA SER A 229 25.82 11.92 4.46
C SER A 229 25.74 11.97 5.98
N SER A 230 25.35 13.12 6.52
CA SER A 230 25.08 13.33 7.93
C SER A 230 23.83 14.19 8.09
N ILE A 231 22.99 13.88 9.08
CA ILE A 231 21.70 14.56 9.29
C ILE A 231 21.74 15.28 10.64
N LEU A 232 21.41 16.58 10.64
CA LEU A 232 21.20 17.36 11.85
C LEU A 232 19.76 17.16 12.31
N GLU A 233 19.54 16.14 13.14
CA GLU A 233 18.23 15.68 13.65
C GLU A 233 17.31 16.80 14.14
N SER A 234 17.86 17.84 14.78
CA SER A 234 17.07 18.96 15.32
C SER A 234 16.47 19.89 14.26
N THR A 235 16.94 19.84 13.02
CA THR A 235 16.46 20.67 11.90
C THR A 235 16.04 19.86 10.68
N GLY A 236 16.41 18.57 10.60
CA GLY A 236 16.28 17.77 9.39
C GLY A 236 17.20 18.22 8.25
N GLN A 237 18.23 19.04 8.53
CA GLN A 237 19.19 19.43 7.51
C GLN A 237 20.22 18.35 7.25
N VAL A 238 20.44 18.02 5.98
CA VAL A 238 21.44 17.03 5.56
C VAL A 238 22.70 17.72 5.04
N PHE A 239 23.86 17.17 5.38
CA PHE A 239 25.18 17.59 4.89
C PHE A 239 25.88 16.41 4.22
N ILE A 240 26.43 16.64 3.04
CA ILE A 240 27.30 15.70 2.31
C ILE A 240 28.75 16.16 2.46
N GLN A 241 29.63 15.23 2.85
CA GLN A 241 31.02 15.50 3.26
C GLN A 241 31.96 14.46 2.62
N GLU A 242 33.24 14.82 2.44
CA GLU A 242 34.28 13.89 1.94
C GLU A 242 34.70 12.90 3.03
N GLU A 243 34.94 11.64 2.68
CA GLU A 243 35.58 10.66 3.58
C GLU A 243 37.05 11.02 3.83
N LEU A 244 37.56 10.73 5.03
CA LEU A 244 38.91 11.08 5.50
C LEU A 244 39.95 9.97 5.28
#